data_AF-R8AWD5-F1
#
_entry.id   AF-R8AWD5-F1
#
_cell.length_a   1.000
_cell.length_b   1.000
_cell.length_c   1.000
_cell.angle_alpha   90.00
_cell.angle_beta   90.00
_cell.angle_gamma   90.00
#
_symmetry.space_group_name_H-M   'P 1'
#
loop_
_entity.id
_entity.type
_entity.pdbx_description
1 polymer ?
#
loop_
_entity_poly.entity_id
_entity_poly.type
_entity_poly.pdbx_seq_one_letter_code
_entity_poly.pdbx_strand_id
1 'polypeptide(L)'
;MLGRIAVSPTGVTDKCRTPEDVAKRFQVLDAIWGDVSNRGSLPSRKDLEPTNFREVGGVLMHLGPGGEPIFSGAGCHRFAMALMMDRPFPAQLGVVHVSALANLRDYRAVD
;
A
#
# COMPACT_ATOMS: atom_id res chain seq x y z
N MET A 1 -4.76 -24.67 12.99
CA MET A 1 -5.70 -23.53 13.16
C MET A 1 -6.17 -22.96 11.80
N LEU A 2 -6.48 -23.83 10.82
CA LEU A 2 -6.85 -23.41 9.44
C LEU A 2 -8.26 -23.87 9.01
N GLY A 3 -9.01 -24.55 9.89
CA GLY A 3 -10.30 -25.17 9.55
C GLY A 3 -11.54 -24.27 9.61
N ARG A 4 -11.39 -22.93 9.62
CA ARG A 4 -12.52 -21.99 9.82
C ARG A 4 -12.72 -20.94 8.72
N ILE A 5 -12.14 -21.12 7.53
CA ILE A 5 -12.59 -20.37 6.34
C ILE A 5 -13.49 -21.31 5.53
N ALA A 6 -14.58 -21.74 6.17
CA ALA A 6 -15.73 -22.21 5.39
C ALA A 6 -16.30 -20.99 4.68
N VAL A 7 -16.65 -21.13 3.40
CA VAL A 7 -17.23 -20.09 2.53
C VAL A 7 -18.14 -19.18 3.35
N SER A 8 -17.66 -17.99 3.71
CA SER A 8 -18.37 -17.15 4.67
C SER A 8 -19.67 -16.66 4.04
N PRO A 9 -20.84 -16.87 4.67
CA PRO A 9 -22.08 -16.25 4.22
C PRO A 9 -22.08 -14.73 4.42
N THR A 10 -21.15 -14.18 5.22
CA THR A 10 -21.07 -12.76 5.57
C THR A 10 -20.20 -11.92 4.64
N GLY A 11 -19.63 -12.52 3.58
CA GLY A 11 -18.97 -11.78 2.51
C GLY A 11 -17.56 -12.25 2.19
N VAL A 12 -16.98 -11.60 1.18
CA VAL A 12 -15.64 -11.86 0.66
C VAL A 12 -14.72 -10.73 1.09
N THR A 13 -13.73 -11.01 1.92
CA THR A 13 -12.66 -10.06 2.27
C THR A 13 -11.44 -10.34 1.40
N ASP A 14 -10.79 -9.31 0.87
CA ASP A 14 -9.57 -9.46 0.05
C ASP A 14 -9.72 -10.42 -1.14
N LYS A 15 -10.95 -10.60 -1.63
CA LYS A 15 -11.31 -11.58 -2.66
C LYS A 15 -11.03 -13.04 -2.29
N CYS A 16 -10.80 -13.34 -1.00
CA CYS A 16 -10.54 -14.69 -0.51
C CYS A 16 -11.81 -15.32 0.07
N ARG A 17 -12.14 -16.54 -0.35
CA ARG A 17 -13.33 -17.29 0.10
C ARG A 17 -12.98 -18.59 0.81
N THR A 18 -11.79 -19.12 0.57
CA THR A 18 -11.32 -20.39 1.14
C THR A 18 -9.89 -20.26 1.68
N PRO A 19 -9.40 -21.24 2.48
CA PRO A 19 -8.00 -21.28 2.89
C PRO A 19 -7.02 -21.30 1.71
N GLU A 20 -7.40 -21.94 0.59
CA GLU A 20 -6.59 -22.00 -0.62
C GLU A 20 -6.46 -20.62 -1.29
N ASP A 21 -7.51 -19.79 -1.26
CA ASP A 21 -7.42 -18.41 -1.76
C ASP A 21 -6.45 -17.58 -0.92
N VAL A 22 -6.46 -17.79 0.40
CA VAL A 22 -5.52 -17.13 1.33
C VAL A 22 -4.09 -17.58 1.02
N ALA A 23 -3.86 -18.89 0.85
CA ALA A 23 -2.55 -19.41 0.49
C ALA A 23 -2.04 -18.84 -0.85
N LYS A 24 -2.91 -18.78 -1.87
CA LYS A 24 -2.58 -18.16 -3.17
C LYS A 24 -2.27 -16.68 -3.02
N ARG A 25 -3.03 -15.95 -2.20
CA ARG A 25 -2.78 -14.53 -1.92
C ARG A 25 -1.40 -14.33 -1.29
N PHE A 26 -1.02 -15.16 -0.32
CA PHE A 26 0.33 -15.09 0.28
C PHE A 26 1.43 -15.40 -0.74
N GLN A 27 1.26 -16.42 -1.59
CA GLN A 27 2.22 -16.71 -2.66
C GLN A 27 2.44 -15.52 -3.61
N VAL A 28 1.37 -14.80 -3.96
CA VAL A 28 1.47 -13.56 -4.76
C VAL A 28 2.22 -12.47 -4.00
N LEU A 29 1.95 -12.30 -2.70
CA LEU A 29 2.65 -11.31 -1.88
C LEU A 29 4.13 -11.64 -1.72
N ASP A 30 4.50 -12.90 -1.58
CA ASP A 30 5.90 -13.35 -1.51
C ASP A 30 6.64 -13.06 -2.82
N ALA A 31 5.99 -13.27 -3.97
CA ALA A 31 6.56 -12.94 -5.27
C ALA A 31 6.77 -11.41 -5.43
N ILE A 32 5.79 -10.60 -5.01
CA ILE A 32 5.92 -9.14 -5.01
C ILE A 32 7.04 -8.70 -4.06
N TRP A 33 7.15 -9.29 -2.88
CA TRP A 33 8.23 -9.01 -1.95
C TRP A 33 9.60 -9.35 -2.56
N GLY A 34 9.73 -10.49 -3.23
CA GLY A 34 10.95 -10.86 -3.94
C GLY A 34 11.38 -9.81 -4.97
N ASP A 35 10.45 -9.32 -5.79
CA ASP A 35 10.74 -8.26 -6.77
C ASP A 35 11.14 -6.94 -6.10
N VAL A 36 10.34 -6.49 -5.12
CA VAL A 36 10.53 -5.21 -4.42
C VAL A 36 11.82 -5.20 -3.58
N SER A 37 12.12 -6.28 -2.87
CA SER A 37 13.34 -6.41 -2.07
C SER A 37 14.60 -6.45 -2.93
N ASN A 38 14.57 -7.16 -4.07
CA ASN A 38 15.67 -7.17 -5.02
C ASN A 38 15.90 -5.81 -5.68
N ARG A 39 14.81 -5.08 -5.98
CA ARG A 39 14.87 -3.71 -6.51
C ARG A 39 15.36 -2.70 -5.47
N GLY A 40 15.06 -2.93 -4.19
CA GLY A 40 15.34 -2.01 -3.09
C GLY A 40 14.39 -0.81 -3.02
N SER A 41 13.31 -0.80 -3.80
CA SER A 41 12.30 0.26 -3.81
C SER A 41 10.93 -0.27 -4.24
N LEU A 42 9.86 0.40 -3.80
CA LEU A 42 8.52 0.13 -4.30
C LEU A 42 8.30 0.86 -5.62
N PRO A 43 7.87 0.17 -6.70
CA PRO A 43 7.54 0.83 -7.94
C PRO A 43 6.36 1.78 -7.73
N SER A 44 6.41 2.96 -8.32
CA SER A 44 5.26 3.88 -8.39
C SER A 44 4.15 3.26 -9.24
N ARG A 45 2.91 3.71 -9.08
CA ARG A 45 1.83 3.30 -9.98
C ARG A 45 2.09 3.74 -11.40
N LYS A 46 2.78 4.87 -11.62
CA LYS A 46 3.21 5.27 -12.96
C LYS A 46 4.16 4.26 -13.60
N ASP A 47 5.03 3.62 -12.82
CA ASP A 47 5.95 2.59 -13.34
C ASP A 47 5.20 1.32 -13.79
N LEU A 48 4.02 1.06 -13.20
CA LEU A 48 3.21 -0.14 -13.47
C LEU A 48 2.11 0.14 -14.51
N GLU A 49 1.48 1.29 -14.41
CA GLU A 49 0.36 1.78 -15.22
C GLU A 49 0.65 3.26 -15.56
N PRO A 50 1.22 3.56 -16.74
CA PRO A 50 1.71 4.90 -17.08
C PRO A 50 0.67 6.04 -16.97
N THR A 51 -0.63 5.71 -17.07
CA THR A 51 -1.74 6.66 -16.92
C THR A 51 -2.10 6.95 -15.45
N ASN A 52 -1.57 6.19 -14.51
CA ASN A 52 -1.89 6.26 -13.09
C ASN A 52 -0.88 7.13 -12.32
N PHE A 53 -0.97 8.45 -12.53
CA PHE A 53 -0.08 9.43 -11.88
C PHE A 53 -0.49 9.81 -10.45
N ARG A 54 -1.66 9.34 -9.98
CA ARG A 54 -2.21 9.65 -8.65
C ARG A 54 -1.97 8.56 -7.63
N GLU A 55 -1.16 7.56 -7.96
CA GLU A 55 -0.91 6.39 -7.11
C GLU A 55 -2.20 5.64 -6.74
N VAL A 56 -3.22 5.61 -7.60
CA VAL A 56 -4.50 4.95 -7.28
C VAL A 56 -4.28 3.46 -6.99
N GLY A 57 -4.70 3.03 -5.80
CA GLY A 57 -4.48 1.69 -5.27
C GLY A 57 -3.11 1.49 -4.62
N GLY A 58 -2.34 2.56 -4.42
CA GLY A 58 -1.07 2.58 -3.70
C GLY A 58 -1.24 2.60 -2.17
N VAL A 59 -0.23 3.08 -1.45
CA VAL A 59 -0.30 3.28 0.01
C VAL A 59 -1.01 4.60 0.27
N LEU A 60 -2.23 4.56 0.80
CA LEU A 60 -3.05 5.76 1.00
C LEU A 60 -2.68 6.46 2.31
N MET A 61 -2.23 7.70 2.16
CA MET A 61 -1.82 8.59 3.24
C MET A 61 -2.67 9.85 3.24
N HIS A 62 -2.98 10.35 4.42
CA HIS A 62 -3.55 11.67 4.64
C HIS A 62 -2.50 12.57 5.29
N LEU A 63 -2.68 13.88 5.18
CA LEU A 63 -1.89 14.85 5.94
C LEU A 63 -2.83 15.62 6.87
N GLY A 64 -2.60 15.49 8.17
CA GLY A 64 -3.38 16.19 9.18
C GLY A 64 -2.89 17.63 9.44
N PRO A 65 -3.47 18.33 10.43
CA PRO A 65 -3.09 19.69 10.76
C PRO A 65 -1.62 19.84 11.21
N GLY A 66 -0.79 20.38 10.32
CA GLY A 66 0.65 20.56 10.58
C GLY A 66 1.53 19.67 9.71
N GLY A 67 0.91 18.82 8.87
CA GLY A 67 1.62 18.01 7.89
C GLY A 67 1.92 16.61 8.36
N GLU A 68 1.41 16.18 9.51
CA GLU A 68 1.63 14.83 10.00
C GLU A 68 1.04 13.78 9.04
N PRO A 69 1.82 12.76 8.64
CA PRO A 69 1.33 11.70 7.78
C PRO A 69 0.47 10.73 8.59
N ILE A 70 -0.76 10.50 8.11
CA ILE A 70 -1.74 9.61 8.74
C ILE A 70 -2.03 8.47 7.77
N PHE A 71 -1.77 7.24 8.18
CA PHE A 71 -2.07 6.06 7.37
C PHE A 71 -3.57 5.80 7.34
N SER A 72 -4.16 5.65 6.14
CA SER A 72 -5.60 5.47 6.00
C SER A 72 -6.09 4.04 6.20
N GLY A 73 -5.18 3.06 6.26
CA GLY A 73 -5.52 1.63 6.21
C GLY A 73 -5.65 1.03 4.81
N ALA A 74 -5.38 1.78 3.72
CA ALA A 74 -5.36 1.23 2.37
C ALA A 74 -3.92 1.02 1.86
N GLY A 75 -3.68 -0.11 1.20
CA GLY A 75 -2.33 -0.48 0.73
C GLY A 75 -1.44 -1.09 1.82
N CYS A 76 -2.02 -1.70 2.86
CA CYS A 76 -1.30 -2.25 4.02
C CYS A 76 -0.10 -3.12 3.68
N HIS A 77 -0.21 -4.00 2.68
CA HIS A 77 0.88 -4.90 2.30
C HIS A 77 2.08 -4.12 1.71
N ARG A 78 1.84 -3.12 0.86
CA ARG A 78 2.89 -2.25 0.33
C ARG A 78 3.51 -1.41 1.45
N PHE A 79 2.71 -0.91 2.38
CA PHE A 79 3.23 -0.15 3.52
C PHE A 79 4.10 -1.02 4.43
N ALA A 80 3.66 -2.25 4.72
CA ALA A 80 4.46 -3.23 5.49
C ALA A 80 5.80 -3.53 4.80
N MET A 81 5.80 -3.75 3.48
CA MET A 81 7.04 -3.95 2.71
C MET A 81 7.96 -2.73 2.79
N ALA A 82 7.43 -1.50 2.69
CA ALA A 82 8.22 -0.28 2.83
C ALA A 82 8.88 -0.17 4.22
N LEU A 83 8.12 -0.48 5.28
CA LEU A 83 8.61 -0.52 6.66
C LEU A 83 9.70 -1.58 6.85
N MET A 84 9.51 -2.78 6.28
CA MET A 84 10.52 -3.85 6.35
C MET A 84 11.82 -3.50 5.65
N MET A 85 11.77 -2.70 4.57
CA MET A 85 12.95 -2.24 3.86
C MET A 85 13.59 -0.98 4.48
N ASP A 86 12.87 -0.28 5.37
CA ASP A 86 13.22 1.06 5.84
C ASP A 86 13.50 2.03 4.69
N ARG A 87 12.57 2.08 3.71
CA ARG A 87 12.69 2.91 2.51
C ARG A 87 11.48 3.82 2.31
N PRO A 88 11.68 5.01 1.68
CA PRO A 88 10.57 5.81 1.17
C PRO A 88 9.71 5.02 0.19
N PHE A 89 8.44 5.41 0.07
CA PHE A 89 7.49 4.76 -0.81
C PHE A 89 6.60 5.79 -1.52
N PRO A 90 6.11 5.47 -2.73
CA PRO A 90 5.14 6.31 -3.41
C PRO A 90 3.78 6.23 -2.68
N ALA A 91 3.33 7.37 -2.16
CA ALA A 91 2.09 7.50 -1.43
C ALA A 91 0.96 8.01 -2.33
N GLN A 92 -0.21 7.39 -2.22
CA GLN A 92 -1.45 7.96 -2.70
C GLN A 92 -1.91 9.01 -1.69
N LEU A 93 -1.99 10.27 -2.11
CA LEU A 93 -2.53 11.32 -1.26
C LEU A 93 -4.06 11.27 -1.23
N GLY A 94 -4.63 11.17 -0.04
CA GLY A 94 -6.05 11.32 0.22
C GLY A 94 -6.40 12.73 0.69
N VAL A 95 -6.98 12.85 1.89
CA VAL A 95 -7.28 14.16 2.48
C VAL A 95 -5.99 14.84 2.92
N VAL A 96 -5.84 16.11 2.52
CA VAL A 96 -4.76 16.99 2.97
C VAL A 96 -5.41 18.17 3.67
N HIS A 97 -5.11 18.35 4.96
CA HIS A 97 -5.55 19.52 5.68
C HIS A 97 -4.95 20.78 5.05
N VAL A 98 -5.72 21.87 4.98
CA VAL A 98 -5.29 23.10 4.28
C VAL A 98 -4.00 23.69 4.85
N SER A 99 -3.75 23.55 6.15
CA SER A 99 -2.50 23.99 6.78
C SER A 99 -1.27 23.15 6.36
N ALA A 100 -1.48 21.93 5.87
CA ALA A 100 -0.42 21.01 5.45
C ALA A 100 0.00 21.16 3.99
N LEU A 101 -0.66 22.04 3.21
CA LEU A 101 -0.31 22.24 1.79
C LEU A 101 1.16 22.65 1.60
N ALA A 102 1.68 23.45 2.53
CA ALA A 102 3.08 23.88 2.51
C ALA A 102 4.05 22.74 2.84
N ASN A 103 3.62 21.73 3.60
CA ASN A 103 4.43 20.58 4.01
C ASN A 103 4.53 19.49 2.94
N LEU A 104 3.67 19.52 1.91
CA LEU A 104 3.76 18.56 0.80
C LEU A 104 5.13 18.52 0.14
N ARG A 105 5.86 19.65 0.16
CA ARG A 105 7.22 19.74 -0.38
C ARG A 105 8.21 18.87 0.40
N ASP A 106 7.99 18.68 1.70
CA ASP A 106 8.89 17.97 2.60
C ASP A 106 8.88 16.44 2.32
N TYR A 107 7.80 15.95 1.70
CA TYR A 107 7.60 14.55 1.34
C TYR A 107 7.88 14.24 -0.13
N ARG A 108 8.29 15.22 -0.92
CA ARG A 108 8.74 14.95 -2.29
C ARG A 108 10.14 14.35 -2.22
N ALA A 109 10.31 13.14 -2.74
CA ALA A 109 11.65 12.64 -3.02
C ALA A 109 12.35 13.61 -3.98
N VAL A 110 13.59 13.99 -3.64
CA VAL A 110 14.49 14.68 -4.54
C VAL A 110 15.12 13.58 -5.39
N ASP A 111 14.77 13.53 -6.67
CA ASP A 111 15.52 12.73 -7.65
C ASP A 111 16.92 13.34 -7.85
#